data_AF-K5UK28-F1
#
_entry.id   AF-K5UK28-F1
#
_cell.length_a   1.000
_cell.length_b   1.000
_cell.length_c   1.000
_cell.angle_alpha   90.00
_cell.angle_beta   90.00
_cell.angle_gamma   90.00
#
_symmetry.space_group_name_H-M   'P 1'
#
loop_
_entity.id
_entity.type
_entity.pdbx_description
1 polymer ?
#
loop_
_entity_poly.entity_id
_entity_poly.type
_entity_poly.pdbx_seq_one_letter_code
_entity_poly.pdbx_strand_id
1 'polypeptide(L)'
;MVRIRAPTDKWPNAQLFPADPPSHIYYGIVPDLGFTWPFVDPTVPPERKADAFVDWVSEYNTPPPDGTPITVESMHKYFTTTPRTPTLRTLSPEEYELTVELNVRSGGLIMTTNEAIRRRHARCTYFDADAVLPNVDIVFLFCEEGTWSGMWGTKVVQDFIEVAADPGKKKRKVTFQGLKNASHFIC
;
A
#
# COMPACT_ATOMS: atom_id res chain seq x y z
N MET A 1 -2.32 -19.15 -3.01
CA MET A 1 -2.05 -18.02 -3.91
C MET A 1 -3.35 -17.57 -4.59
N VAL A 2 -3.85 -16.37 -4.27
CA VAL A 2 -5.07 -15.82 -4.91
C VAL A 2 -4.65 -15.14 -6.20
N ARG A 3 -5.08 -15.65 -7.36
CA ARG A 3 -4.90 -14.98 -8.65
C ARG A 3 -6.03 -13.97 -8.84
N ILE A 4 -5.70 -12.68 -8.80
CA ILE A 4 -6.68 -11.62 -9.07
C ILE A 4 -6.73 -11.40 -10.58
N ARG A 5 -7.90 -11.64 -11.17
CA ARG A 5 -8.21 -11.22 -12.55
C ARG A 5 -9.29 -10.16 -12.50
N ALA A 6 -9.11 -9.08 -13.26
CA ALA A 6 -10.15 -8.10 -13.45
C ALA A 6 -11.32 -8.77 -14.17
N PRO A 7 -12.56 -8.70 -13.65
CA PRO A 7 -13.72 -9.02 -14.45
C PRO A 7 -13.80 -7.99 -15.59
N THR A 8 -13.43 -8.38 -16.80
CA THR A 8 -13.39 -7.50 -17.98
C THR A 8 -14.77 -6.96 -18.36
N ASP A 9 -15.82 -7.65 -17.94
CA ASP A 9 -17.23 -7.25 -18.04
C ASP A 9 -17.58 -6.08 -17.10
N LYS A 10 -16.98 -6.02 -15.91
CA LYS A 10 -17.21 -4.93 -14.95
C LYS A 10 -16.31 -3.72 -15.21
N TRP A 11 -15.10 -3.92 -15.73
CA TRP A 11 -14.12 -2.87 -15.93
C TRP A 11 -13.40 -2.98 -17.28
N PRO A 12 -14.08 -2.67 -18.39
CA PRO A 12 -13.58 -2.93 -19.75
C PRO A 12 -12.32 -2.16 -20.12
N ASN A 13 -12.06 -1.03 -19.45
CA ASN A 13 -10.90 -0.15 -19.69
C ASN A 13 -10.05 0.05 -18.43
N ALA A 14 -10.18 -0.80 -17.41
CA ALA A 14 -9.42 -0.60 -16.18
C ALA A 14 -8.11 -1.38 -16.15
N GLN A 15 -7.09 -0.72 -15.62
CA GLN A 15 -5.88 -1.39 -15.19
C GLN A 15 -5.97 -1.69 -13.71
N LEU A 16 -5.75 -2.96 -13.35
CA LEU A 16 -5.57 -3.33 -11.96
C LEU A 16 -4.22 -2.83 -11.49
N PHE A 17 -4.25 -2.06 -10.42
CA PHE A 17 -3.06 -1.66 -9.70
C PHE A 17 -3.09 -2.35 -8.34
N PRO A 18 -2.51 -3.56 -8.21
CA PRO A 18 -2.35 -4.20 -6.92
C PRO A 18 -1.35 -3.36 -6.13
N ALA A 19 -1.85 -2.69 -5.11
CA ALA A 19 -1.04 -1.78 -4.34
C ALA A 19 -1.33 -2.00 -2.86
N ASP A 20 -0.33 -2.49 -2.16
CA ASP A 20 -0.14 -2.15 -0.76
C ASP A 20 0.93 -1.05 -0.71
N PRO A 21 0.70 0.17 -1.25
CA PRO A 21 1.78 1.13 -1.37
C PRO A 21 2.00 1.78 0.01
N PRO A 22 3.11 1.50 0.71
CA PRO A 22 3.47 2.28 1.89
C PRO A 22 3.48 3.76 1.51
N SER A 23 2.63 4.53 2.19
CA SER A 23 2.39 5.96 1.92
C SER A 23 3.69 6.78 1.84
N HIS A 24 4.65 6.45 2.71
CA HIS A 24 5.95 7.12 2.77
C HIS A 24 6.87 6.82 1.57
N ILE A 25 6.79 5.62 0.98
CA ILE A 25 7.61 5.24 -0.18
C ILE A 25 7.01 5.83 -1.45
N TYR A 26 5.74 5.56 -1.73
CA TYR A 26 5.15 5.88 -3.03
C TYR A 26 4.63 7.31 -3.11
N TYR A 27 4.08 7.83 -2.02
CA TYR A 27 3.48 9.17 -1.99
C TYR A 27 4.33 10.18 -1.24
N GLY A 28 5.43 9.76 -0.60
CA GLY A 28 6.26 10.65 0.19
C GLY A 28 5.47 11.35 1.29
N ILE A 29 4.47 10.68 1.87
CA ILE A 29 3.67 11.19 3.00
C ILE A 29 3.89 10.23 4.15
N VAL A 30 4.54 10.73 5.20
CA VAL A 30 4.72 10.01 6.46
C VAL A 30 3.67 10.55 7.44
N PRO A 31 2.72 9.73 7.90
CA PRO A 31 1.76 10.21 8.86
C PRO A 31 2.33 10.19 10.27
N ASP A 32 1.90 11.15 11.08
CA ASP A 32 2.21 11.18 12.51
C ASP A 32 1.20 10.31 13.27
N LEU A 33 1.43 8.99 13.26
CA LEU A 33 0.59 7.98 13.92
C LEU A 33 1.24 7.36 15.15
N GLY A 34 2.48 7.75 15.49
CA GLY A 34 3.27 7.04 16.49
C GLY A 34 3.58 5.56 16.15
N PHE A 35 3.13 5.05 15.00
CA PHE A 35 3.50 3.72 14.51
C PHE A 35 4.89 3.76 13.89
N THR A 36 5.66 2.69 14.11
CA THR A 36 6.99 2.51 13.55
C THR A 36 7.02 1.33 12.57
N TRP A 37 8.16 1.13 11.92
CA TRP A 37 8.46 -0.08 11.17
C TRP A 37 9.88 -0.55 11.52
N PRO A 38 10.19 -1.86 11.37
CA PRO A 38 11.39 -2.46 11.93
C PRO A 38 12.73 -1.82 11.53
N PHE A 39 12.82 -1.24 10.33
CA PHE A 39 14.06 -0.61 9.88
C PHE A 39 14.42 0.69 10.61
N VAL A 40 13.43 1.46 11.10
CA VAL A 40 13.66 2.72 11.83
C VAL A 40 13.44 2.57 13.33
N ASP A 41 12.86 1.47 13.77
CA ASP A 41 12.74 1.14 15.19
C ASP A 41 14.13 0.90 15.82
N PRO A 42 14.54 1.71 16.82
CA PRO A 42 15.81 1.53 17.50
C PRO A 42 15.81 0.35 18.48
N THR A 43 14.64 -0.18 18.84
CA THR A 43 14.50 -1.32 19.76
C THR A 43 14.72 -2.66 19.06
N VAL A 44 14.67 -2.69 17.71
CA VAL A 44 14.96 -3.87 16.91
C VAL A 44 16.46 -3.93 16.60
N PRO A 45 17.19 -4.95 17.07
CA PRO A 45 18.62 -5.10 16.79
C PRO A 45 18.91 -5.17 15.28
N PRO A 46 20.02 -4.60 14.78
CA PRO A 46 20.35 -4.57 13.35
C PRO A 46 20.23 -5.94 12.65
N GLU A 47 20.74 -7.00 13.29
CA GLU A 47 20.73 -8.38 12.81
C GLU A 47 19.33 -9.01 12.76
N ARG A 48 18.35 -8.42 13.45
CA ARG A 48 16.94 -8.86 13.46
C ARG A 48 16.06 -8.04 12.52
N LYS A 49 16.53 -6.91 11.97
CA LYS A 49 15.69 -5.99 11.19
C LYS A 49 15.07 -6.62 9.96
N ALA A 50 15.82 -7.46 9.24
CA ALA A 50 15.32 -8.15 8.05
C ALA A 50 14.18 -9.12 8.41
N ASP A 51 14.38 -9.95 9.45
CA ASP A 51 13.36 -10.88 9.93
C ASP A 51 12.12 -10.16 10.45
N ALA A 52 12.32 -9.13 11.28
CA ALA A 52 11.24 -8.33 11.82
C ALA A 52 10.46 -7.61 10.71
N PHE A 53 11.13 -7.16 9.65
CA PHE A 53 10.48 -6.57 8.48
C PHE A 53 9.58 -7.58 7.76
N VAL A 54 10.04 -8.82 7.57
CA VAL A 54 9.22 -9.89 6.97
C VAL A 54 7.97 -10.17 7.80
N ASP A 55 8.12 -10.23 9.12
CA ASP A 55 6.98 -10.42 10.02
C ASP A 55 6.02 -9.23 9.90
N TRP A 56 6.53 -8.01 10.08
CA TRP A 56 5.74 -6.78 10.02
C TRP A 56 5.02 -6.58 8.68
N VAL A 57 5.67 -6.83 7.54
CA VAL A 57 5.06 -6.57 6.21
C VAL A 57 3.96 -7.58 5.88
N SER A 58 3.99 -8.76 6.51
CA SER A 58 3.06 -9.86 6.22
C SER A 58 2.16 -10.24 7.39
N GLU A 59 2.22 -9.51 8.50
CA GLU A 59 1.31 -9.68 9.63
C GLU A 59 -0.11 -9.27 9.25
N TYR A 60 -1.06 -9.74 10.04
CA TYR A 60 -2.47 -9.41 9.89
C TYR A 60 -2.87 -8.39 10.94
N ASN A 61 -3.44 -7.27 10.52
CA ASN A 61 -3.98 -6.23 11.40
C ASN A 61 -5.50 -6.15 11.29
N THR A 62 -6.16 -5.67 12.35
CA THR A 62 -7.58 -5.36 12.30
C THR A 62 -7.84 -4.07 11.50
N PRO A 63 -8.72 -4.07 10.47
CA PRO A 63 -9.12 -2.85 9.79
C PRO A 63 -10.06 -1.99 10.66
N PRO A 64 -10.17 -0.69 10.39
CA PRO A 64 -11.33 0.10 10.82
C PRO A 64 -12.64 -0.55 10.32
N PRO A 65 -13.75 -0.49 11.09
CA PRO A 65 -15.04 -1.04 10.65
C PRO A 65 -15.54 -0.43 9.34
N ASP A 66 -16.28 -1.20 8.53
CA ASP A 66 -16.87 -0.74 7.27
C ASP A 66 -17.56 0.64 7.42
N GLY A 67 -17.22 1.58 6.53
CA GLY A 67 -17.75 2.95 6.55
C GLY A 67 -17.04 3.91 7.52
N THR A 68 -16.10 3.44 8.33
CA THR A 68 -15.27 4.29 9.19
C THR A 68 -14.19 4.99 8.34
N PRO A 69 -14.11 6.33 8.36
CA PRO A 69 -13.02 7.03 7.68
C PRO A 69 -11.66 6.65 8.25
N ILE A 70 -10.64 6.56 7.39
CA ILE A 70 -9.26 6.32 7.83
C ILE A 70 -8.69 7.64 8.37
N THR A 71 -8.64 7.80 9.69
CA THR A 71 -8.04 8.95 10.39
C THR A 71 -6.99 8.47 11.38
N VAL A 72 -6.23 9.40 11.97
CA VAL A 72 -5.26 9.05 13.02
C VAL A 72 -5.96 8.36 14.18
N GLU A 73 -7.10 8.91 14.62
CA GLU A 73 -7.89 8.38 15.73
C GLU A 73 -8.47 7.01 15.42
N SER A 74 -9.01 6.80 14.21
CA SER A 74 -9.55 5.49 13.83
C SER A 74 -8.44 4.44 13.76
N MET A 75 -7.26 4.80 13.26
CA MET A 75 -6.12 3.89 13.19
C MET A 75 -5.66 3.52 14.59
N HIS A 76 -5.49 4.46 15.52
CA HIS A 76 -5.15 4.12 16.91
C HIS A 76 -6.19 3.25 17.61
N LYS A 77 -7.47 3.49 17.33
CA LYS A 77 -8.56 2.79 18.01
C LYS A 77 -8.74 1.36 17.51
N TYR A 78 -8.58 1.14 16.21
CA TYR A 78 -8.97 -0.11 15.57
C TYR A 78 -7.82 -0.90 15.00
N PHE A 79 -6.67 -0.30 14.74
CA PHE A 79 -5.56 -0.97 14.07
C PHE A 79 -4.70 -1.71 15.09
N THR A 80 -4.81 -3.04 15.12
CA THR A 80 -4.10 -3.89 16.07
C THR A 80 -3.63 -5.16 15.37
N THR A 81 -2.37 -5.52 15.61
CA THR A 81 -1.79 -6.78 15.12
C THR A 81 -2.53 -7.96 15.73
N THR A 82 -3.03 -8.84 14.88
CA THR A 82 -3.73 -10.05 15.27
C THR A 82 -2.73 -11.16 15.61
N PRO A 83 -3.11 -12.16 16.43
CA PRO A 83 -2.21 -13.27 16.82
C PRO A 83 -2.00 -14.32 15.69
N ARG A 84 -2.23 -13.96 14.43
CA ARG A 84 -2.10 -14.87 13.29
C ARG A 84 -0.65 -14.96 12.85
N THR A 85 -0.25 -16.14 12.39
CA THR A 85 1.06 -16.33 11.74
C THR A 85 1.15 -15.41 10.50
N PRO A 86 2.20 -14.58 10.37
CA PRO A 86 2.40 -13.72 9.19
C PRO A 86 2.42 -14.54 7.89
N THR A 87 1.84 -14.02 6.81
CA THR A 87 1.63 -14.77 5.56
C THR A 87 2.92 -15.34 5.00
N LEU A 88 4.01 -14.56 4.99
CA LEU A 88 5.29 -15.03 4.45
C LEU A 88 5.87 -16.17 5.29
N ARG A 89 5.57 -16.24 6.59
CA ARG A 89 5.99 -17.33 7.48
C ARG A 89 5.17 -18.61 7.32
N THR A 90 4.11 -18.59 6.51
CA THR A 90 3.33 -19.80 6.17
C THR A 90 3.81 -20.50 4.91
N LEU A 91 4.73 -19.88 4.17
CA LEU A 91 5.32 -20.44 2.95
C LEU A 91 6.25 -21.61 3.28
N SER A 92 6.35 -22.58 2.36
CA SER A 92 7.43 -23.55 2.40
C SER A 92 8.80 -22.85 2.27
N PRO A 93 9.92 -23.46 2.71
CA PRO A 93 11.24 -22.86 2.56
C PRO A 93 11.58 -22.47 1.11
N GLU A 94 11.23 -23.31 0.14
CA GLU A 94 11.44 -23.04 -1.29
C GLU A 94 10.62 -21.84 -1.77
N GLU A 95 9.33 -21.78 -1.44
CA GLU A 95 8.47 -20.64 -1.78
C GLU A 95 8.93 -19.35 -1.08
N TYR A 96 9.40 -19.46 0.16
CA TYR A 96 9.93 -18.34 0.92
C TYR A 96 11.17 -17.75 0.25
N GLU A 97 12.14 -18.58 -0.13
CA GLU A 97 13.37 -18.15 -0.82
C GLU A 97 13.08 -17.52 -2.19
N LEU A 98 12.07 -18.03 -2.91
CA LEU A 98 11.62 -17.46 -4.18
C LEU A 98 10.86 -16.14 -4.02
N THR A 99 10.20 -15.93 -2.88
CA THR A 99 9.32 -14.76 -2.64
C THR A 99 10.05 -13.62 -1.92
N VAL A 100 10.91 -13.93 -0.96
CA VAL A 100 11.51 -12.96 -0.05
C VAL A 100 12.93 -12.61 -0.51
N GLU A 101 13.07 -11.48 -1.21
CA GLU A 101 14.37 -10.89 -1.49
C GLU A 101 14.72 -9.84 -0.43
N LEU A 102 15.62 -10.19 0.49
CA LEU A 102 16.09 -9.27 1.55
C LEU A 102 17.09 -8.21 1.04
N ASN A 103 17.53 -8.33 -0.21
CA ASN A 103 18.34 -7.30 -0.86
C ASN A 103 17.41 -6.15 -1.27
N VAL A 104 17.46 -5.05 -0.52
CA VAL A 104 16.63 -3.85 -0.71
C VAL A 104 16.99 -3.16 -2.05
N ARG A 105 16.51 -3.67 -3.19
CA ARG A 105 16.91 -3.16 -4.50
C ARG A 105 16.13 -1.92 -4.95
N SER A 106 14.91 -1.68 -4.47
CA SER A 106 14.04 -0.65 -5.09
C SER A 106 13.37 0.29 -4.09
N GLY A 107 12.64 -0.22 -3.09
CA GLY A 107 11.88 0.61 -2.15
C GLY A 107 12.74 1.58 -1.34
N GLY A 108 13.85 1.09 -0.77
CA GLY A 108 14.77 1.93 0.00
C GLY A 108 15.42 3.04 -0.84
N LEU A 109 15.80 2.75 -2.09
CA LEU A 109 16.36 3.78 -2.98
C LEU A 109 15.31 4.84 -3.35
N ILE A 110 14.05 4.44 -3.59
CA ILE A 110 12.96 5.40 -3.81
C ILE A 110 12.84 6.34 -2.60
N MET A 111 12.94 5.83 -1.37
CA MET A 111 12.87 6.66 -0.16
C MET A 111 13.99 7.71 -0.07
N THR A 112 15.16 7.47 -0.67
CA THR A 112 16.27 8.46 -0.70
C THR A 112 16.05 9.61 -1.67
N THR A 113 15.04 9.53 -2.55
CA THR A 113 14.69 10.61 -3.47
C THR A 113 13.92 11.74 -2.79
N ASN A 114 13.80 12.89 -3.45
CA ASN A 114 13.03 14.02 -2.92
C ASN A 114 11.52 13.71 -2.86
N GLU A 115 10.88 13.95 -1.72
CA GLU A 115 9.44 13.69 -1.52
C GLU A 115 8.53 14.41 -2.50
N ALA A 116 8.83 15.67 -2.87
CA ALA A 116 8.02 16.43 -3.81
C ALA A 116 8.08 15.81 -5.22
N ILE A 117 9.22 15.23 -5.60
CA ILE A 117 9.37 14.47 -6.85
C ILE A 117 8.48 13.22 -6.81
N ARG A 118 8.52 12.45 -5.71
CA ARG A 118 7.66 11.26 -5.54
C ARG A 118 6.17 11.61 -5.61
N ARG A 119 5.74 12.65 -4.88
CA ARG A 119 4.36 13.17 -4.90
C ARG A 119 3.92 13.56 -6.30
N ARG A 120 4.77 14.28 -7.04
CA ARG A 120 4.51 14.69 -8.42
C ARG A 120 4.33 13.48 -9.32
N HIS A 121 5.25 12.52 -9.29
CA HIS A 121 5.16 11.33 -10.14
C HIS A 121 3.95 10.47 -9.79
N ALA A 122 3.68 10.22 -8.51
CA ALA A 122 2.48 9.51 -8.10
C ALA A 122 1.22 10.20 -8.61
N ARG A 123 1.14 11.54 -8.52
CA ARG A 123 0.01 12.29 -9.06
C ARG A 123 -0.15 12.14 -10.57
N CYS A 124 0.94 12.28 -11.32
CA CYS A 124 0.92 12.13 -12.77
C CYS A 124 0.55 10.70 -13.20
N THR A 125 1.07 9.68 -12.51
CA THR A 125 0.84 8.28 -12.88
C THR A 125 -0.58 7.82 -12.55
N TYR A 126 -1.13 8.22 -11.39
CA TYR A 126 -2.40 7.69 -10.90
C TYR A 126 -3.60 8.61 -11.15
N PHE A 127 -3.42 9.93 -11.22
CA PHE A 127 -4.58 10.85 -11.21
C PHE A 127 -4.67 11.74 -12.44
N ASP A 128 -3.56 12.04 -13.11
CA ASP A 128 -3.56 12.79 -14.36
C ASP A 128 -3.93 11.86 -15.52
N ALA A 129 -5.13 12.04 -16.09
CA ALA A 129 -5.61 11.19 -17.17
C ALA A 129 -4.88 11.46 -18.50
N ASP A 130 -4.22 12.61 -18.64
CA ASP A 130 -3.58 13.03 -19.89
C ASP A 130 -2.06 12.77 -19.89
N ALA A 131 -1.49 12.37 -18.75
CA ALA A 131 -0.04 12.18 -18.60
C ALA A 131 0.45 10.79 -19.03
N VAL A 132 0.06 9.73 -18.31
CA VAL A 132 0.59 8.36 -18.48
C VAL A 132 -0.58 7.40 -18.58
N LEU A 133 -0.67 6.60 -19.65
CA LEU A 133 -1.80 5.66 -19.92
C LEU A 133 -3.15 6.39 -20.07
N PRO A 134 -3.35 7.15 -21.16
CA PRO A 134 -4.56 7.93 -21.36
C PRO A 134 -5.79 7.04 -21.53
N ASN A 135 -6.94 7.50 -21.02
CA ASN A 135 -8.24 6.83 -21.10
C ASN A 135 -8.34 5.49 -20.35
N VAL A 136 -7.49 5.27 -19.36
CA VAL A 136 -7.56 4.10 -18.47
C VAL A 136 -8.19 4.49 -17.14
N ASP A 137 -9.14 3.68 -16.66
CA ASP A 137 -9.65 3.77 -15.29
C ASP A 137 -8.72 3.00 -14.34
N ILE A 138 -8.58 3.44 -13.09
CA ILE A 138 -7.81 2.68 -12.08
C ILE A 138 -8.76 1.97 -11.14
N VAL A 139 -8.48 0.69 -10.90
CA VAL A 139 -8.97 -0.01 -9.72
C VAL A 139 -7.82 -0.08 -8.72
N PHE A 140 -7.96 0.66 -7.62
CA PHE A 140 -7.04 0.65 -6.49
C PHE A 140 -7.41 -0.50 -5.55
N LEU A 141 -6.65 -1.59 -5.64
CA LEU A 141 -6.81 -2.77 -4.79
C LEU A 141 -5.94 -2.62 -3.55
N PHE A 142 -6.51 -2.85 -2.37
CA PHE A 142 -5.75 -2.83 -1.12
C PHE A 142 -6.18 -3.96 -0.18
N CYS A 143 -5.24 -4.46 0.62
CA CYS A 143 -5.48 -5.44 1.66
C CYS A 143 -6.07 -4.77 2.92
N GLU A 144 -7.24 -5.21 3.39
CA GLU A 144 -7.87 -4.60 4.57
C GLU A 144 -7.12 -4.94 5.86
N GLU A 145 -6.51 -6.13 5.95
CA GLU A 145 -5.77 -6.58 7.13
C GLU A 145 -4.25 -6.35 7.00
N GLY A 146 -3.82 -5.47 6.08
CA GLY A 146 -2.41 -5.26 5.80
C GLY A 146 -1.68 -4.41 6.83
N THR A 147 -0.53 -3.84 6.48
CA THR A 147 0.20 -2.95 7.39
C THR A 147 -0.48 -1.59 7.52
N TRP A 148 -0.23 -0.89 8.63
CA TRP A 148 -0.77 0.46 8.85
C TRP A 148 -0.35 1.41 7.72
N SER A 149 0.83 1.18 7.16
CA SER A 149 1.42 2.02 6.11
C SER A 149 0.66 1.90 4.78
N GLY A 150 0.15 0.71 4.46
CA GLY A 150 -0.68 0.45 3.29
C GLY A 150 -2.09 1.02 3.47
N MET A 151 -2.70 0.81 4.63
CA MET A 151 -4.01 1.39 4.96
C MET A 151 -3.96 2.93 4.90
N TRP A 152 -2.90 3.55 5.43
CA TRP A 152 -2.71 4.99 5.30
C TRP A 152 -2.42 5.42 3.85
N GLY A 153 -1.75 4.57 3.06
CA GLY A 153 -1.61 4.75 1.62
C GLY A 153 -2.97 4.93 0.92
N THR A 154 -3.95 4.09 1.27
CA THR A 154 -5.33 4.21 0.78
C THR A 154 -5.94 5.59 1.11
N LYS A 155 -5.80 6.06 2.35
CA LYS A 155 -6.26 7.40 2.76
C LYS A 155 -5.61 8.52 1.92
N VAL A 156 -4.30 8.44 1.71
CA VAL A 156 -3.57 9.42 0.89
C VAL A 156 -4.10 9.45 -0.55
N VAL A 157 -4.42 8.30 -1.12
CA VAL A 157 -5.00 8.20 -2.47
C VAL A 157 -6.41 8.77 -2.50
N GLN A 158 -7.24 8.50 -1.48
CA GLN A 158 -8.56 9.11 -1.33
C GLN A 158 -8.45 10.64 -1.32
N ASP A 159 -7.54 11.20 -0.52
CA ASP A 159 -7.31 12.65 -0.43
C ASP A 159 -6.88 13.24 -1.79
N PHE A 160 -5.98 12.55 -2.52
CA PHE A 160 -5.60 12.99 -3.87
C PHE A 160 -6.77 12.94 -4.86
N ILE A 161 -7.72 12.02 -4.69
CA ILE A 161 -8.92 11.93 -5.53
C ILE A 161 -9.95 13.01 -5.19
N GLU A 162 -9.87 13.65 -4.04
CA GLU A 162 -10.72 14.79 -3.70
C GLU A 162 -10.17 16.12 -4.25
N VAL A 163 -8.85 16.23 -4.44
CA VAL A 163 -8.22 17.45 -5.01
C VAL A 163 -8.68 17.70 -6.45
N ALA A 164 -9.18 18.91 -6.76
CA ALA A 164 -9.58 19.27 -8.12
C ALA A 164 -8.42 19.10 -9.14
N ALA A 165 -8.77 18.75 -10.38
CA ALA A 165 -7.77 18.73 -11.46
C ALA A 165 -7.24 20.13 -11.72
N ASP A 166 -5.97 20.24 -12.16
CA ASP A 166 -5.44 21.51 -12.65
C ASP A 166 -6.32 22.03 -13.80
N PRO A 167 -6.47 23.36 -13.97
CA PRO A 167 -7.26 23.92 -15.07
C PRO A 167 -6.84 23.34 -16.43
N GLY A 168 -7.83 22.80 -17.16
CA GLY A 168 -7.61 22.20 -18.48
C GLY A 168 -7.15 20.73 -18.46
N LYS A 169 -6.91 20.13 -17.30
CA LYS A 169 -6.57 18.70 -17.19
C LYS A 169 -7.77 17.83 -16.84
N LYS A 170 -7.72 16.57 -17.28
CA LYS A 170 -8.70 15.56 -16.90
C LYS A 170 -8.21 14.75 -15.70
N LYS A 171 -9.15 14.48 -14.79
CA LYS A 171 -8.93 13.56 -13.68
C LYS A 171 -9.25 12.14 -14.08
N ARG A 172 -8.38 11.20 -13.71
CA ARG A 172 -8.65 9.78 -13.88
C ARG A 172 -9.74 9.31 -12.91
N LYS A 173 -10.64 8.47 -13.41
CA LYS A 173 -11.59 7.76 -12.54
C LYS A 173 -10.83 6.67 -11.78
N VAL A 174 -10.98 6.68 -10.47
CA VAL A 174 -10.37 5.68 -9.58
C VAL A 174 -11.48 5.05 -8.75
N THR A 175 -11.52 3.72 -8.72
CA THR A 175 -12.39 2.94 -7.84
C THR A 175 -11.55 2.21 -6.83
N PHE A 176 -12.05 2.11 -5.59
CA PHE A 176 -11.37 1.39 -4.51
C PHE A 176 -12.01 0.03 -4.33
N GLN A 177 -11.19 -0.99 -4.11
CA GLN A 177 -11.65 -2.33 -3.78
C GLN A 177 -10.76 -2.90 -2.66
N GLY A 178 -11.32 -2.91 -1.46
CA GLY A 178 -10.72 -3.59 -0.31
C GLY A 178 -10.85 -5.11 -0.47
N LEU A 179 -9.79 -5.83 -0.13
CA LEU A 179 -9.78 -7.28 -0.05
C LEU A 179 -9.88 -7.71 1.40
N LYS A 180 -11.05 -8.25 1.75
CA LYS A 180 -11.33 -8.77 3.09
C LYS A 180 -10.46 -9.98 3.38
N ASN A 181 -9.99 -10.10 4.63
CA ASN A 181 -9.15 -11.21 5.11
C ASN A 181 -7.79 -11.37 4.40
N ALA A 182 -7.30 -10.30 3.75
CA ALA A 182 -5.99 -10.26 3.09
C ALA A 182 -5.09 -9.24 3.80
N SER A 183 -3.84 -9.61 4.06
CA SER A 183 -2.80 -8.74 4.64
C SER A 183 -1.82 -8.18 3.62
N HIS A 184 -1.42 -8.99 2.65
CA HIS A 184 -0.42 -8.58 1.67
C HIS A 184 -0.63 -9.25 0.31
N PHE A 185 -0.34 -8.52 -0.76
CA PHE A 185 -0.16 -9.10 -2.09
C PHE A 185 1.20 -9.78 -2.19
N ILE A 186 1.22 -10.98 -2.75
CA ILE A 186 2.47 -11.61 -3.22
C ILE A 186 2.58 -11.27 -4.70
N CYS A 187 3.64 -10.53 -5.06
CA CYS A 187 3.86 -9.98 -6.40
C CYS A 187 5.05 -10.65 -7.09
#